data_AF-A0A6P5RER5-F1
#
_entry.id   AF-A0A6P5RER5-F1
#
_cell.length_a   1.000
_cell.length_b   1.000
_cell.length_c   1.000
_cell.angle_alpha   90.00
_cell.angle_beta   90.00
_cell.angle_gamma   90.00
#
_symmetry.space_group_name_H-M   'P 1'
#
loop_
_entity.id
_entity.type
_entity.pdbx_description
1 polymer ?
#
loop_
_entity_poly.entity_id
_entity_poly.type
_entity_poly.pdbx_seq_one_letter_code
_entity_poly.pdbx_strand_id
1 'polypeptide(L)'
;MINMRKMLKQPWPLSVSVTFFCSLCFWFQVSMTQNYTTDPSEVRALNSIFKQWDTQAVPGLWNISGEPCSGSAINGTDFEDPANNPANNPGIICDCTYEKNTTCHITQLRVYALNKRGVFPEEFVALRYLTYLYEV
;
A
#
# COMPACT_ATOMS: atom_id res chain seq x y z
N MET A 1 48.26 31.35 -53.53
CA MET A 1 47.39 32.14 -52.64
C MET A 1 46.29 31.20 -52.12
N ILE A 2 46.56 30.52 -51.00
CA ILE A 2 45.67 29.52 -50.39
C ILE A 2 44.83 30.29 -49.37
N ASN A 3 43.51 30.34 -49.56
CA ASN A 3 42.63 30.96 -48.58
C ASN A 3 41.91 29.86 -47.79
N MET A 4 42.47 29.59 -46.62
CA MET A 4 41.95 28.71 -45.58
C MET A 4 41.08 29.57 -44.66
N ARG A 5 39.76 29.61 -44.91
CA ARG A 5 38.80 30.09 -43.90
C ARG A 5 37.40 29.58 -44.19
N LYS A 6 36.83 28.94 -43.15
CA LYS A 6 35.43 28.54 -42.98
C LYS A 6 35.04 27.17 -43.54
N MET A 7 35.73 26.13 -43.04
CA MET A 7 34.98 24.98 -42.54
C MET A 7 34.31 25.38 -41.23
N LEU A 8 33.17 24.73 -40.92
CA LEU A 8 32.28 24.90 -39.76
C LEU A 8 31.08 25.82 -39.97
N LYS A 9 30.05 25.29 -40.66
CA LYS A 9 28.69 25.39 -40.13
C LYS A 9 27.84 24.22 -40.61
N GLN A 10 27.87 23.18 -39.78
CA GLN A 10 26.97 22.03 -39.77
C GLN A 10 25.50 22.52 -39.73
N PRO A 11 24.62 22.07 -40.64
CA PRO A 11 23.21 22.37 -40.55
C PRO A 11 22.48 21.20 -39.85
N TRP A 12 22.56 21.10 -38.52
CA TRP A 12 21.70 20.20 -37.74
C TRP A 12 20.79 20.98 -36.79
N PRO A 13 19.62 21.49 -37.22
CA PRO A 13 18.64 22.07 -36.29
C PRO A 13 17.34 21.28 -36.15
N LEU A 14 17.19 20.09 -36.78
CA LEU A 14 15.98 19.26 -36.63
C LEU A 14 16.16 18.10 -35.65
N SER A 15 17.36 17.51 -35.58
CA SER A 15 17.65 16.34 -34.73
C SER A 15 17.73 16.71 -33.23
N VAL A 16 18.32 17.87 -32.90
CA VAL A 16 18.50 18.34 -31.51
C VAL A 16 17.18 18.76 -30.85
N SER A 17 16.19 19.18 -31.66
CA SER A 17 14.88 19.58 -31.15
C SER A 17 14.00 18.38 -30.80
N VAL A 18 14.08 17.29 -31.58
CA VAL A 18 13.35 16.04 -31.33
C VAL A 18 13.86 15.31 -30.09
N THR A 19 15.17 15.31 -29.83
CA THR A 19 15.74 14.68 -28.64
C THR A 19 15.41 15.43 -27.35
N PHE A 20 15.28 16.76 -27.40
CA PHE A 20 14.88 17.58 -26.25
C PHE A 20 13.42 17.32 -25.83
N PHE A 21 12.50 17.17 -26.79
CA PHE A 21 11.10 16.83 -26.51
C PHE A 21 10.92 15.38 -26.00
N CYS A 22 11.74 14.44 -26.46
CA CYS A 22 11.68 13.04 -26.00
C CYS A 22 12.09 12.89 -24.52
N SER A 23 13.03 13.73 -24.03
CA SER A 23 13.52 13.65 -22.65
C SER A 23 12.54 14.19 -21.61
N LEU A 24 11.59 15.05 -21.99
CA LEU A 24 10.57 15.60 -21.09
C LEU A 24 9.44 14.58 -20.78
N CYS A 25 9.27 13.56 -21.62
CA CYS A 25 8.29 12.50 -21.40
C CYS A 25 8.77 11.43 -20.40
N PHE A 26 10.07 11.33 -20.15
CA PHE A 26 10.66 10.30 -19.27
C PHE A 26 10.49 10.57 -17.77
N TRP A 27 10.07 11.78 -17.37
CA TRP A 27 9.87 12.12 -15.95
C TRP A 27 8.44 11.95 -15.45
N PHE A 28 7.45 11.76 -16.34
CA PHE A 28 6.09 11.45 -15.93
C PHE A 28 5.94 9.93 -15.75
N GLN A 29 6.48 9.42 -14.65
CA GLN A 29 6.06 8.14 -14.10
C GLN A 29 4.60 8.32 -13.64
N VAL A 30 3.64 7.89 -14.46
CA VAL A 30 2.24 7.81 -14.04
C VAL A 30 2.14 6.64 -13.06
N SER A 31 2.07 6.93 -11.78
CA SER A 31 1.78 5.93 -10.75
C SER A 31 0.33 5.47 -10.93
N MET A 32 0.11 4.19 -11.28
CA MET A 32 -1.21 3.58 -11.25
C MET A 32 -1.62 3.39 -9.79
N THR A 33 -2.46 4.27 -9.26
CA THR A 33 -3.14 4.00 -7.99
C THR A 33 -4.20 2.96 -8.26
N GLN A 34 -4.11 1.79 -7.62
CA GLN A 34 -5.20 0.83 -7.62
C GLN A 34 -6.36 1.47 -6.85
N ASN A 35 -7.54 1.56 -7.47
CA ASN A 35 -8.71 2.26 -6.93
C ASN A 35 -9.64 1.25 -6.25
N TYR A 36 -9.07 0.45 -5.34
CA TYR A 36 -9.84 -0.40 -4.46
C TYR A 36 -10.10 0.34 -3.14
N THR A 37 -11.17 -0.04 -2.46
CA THR A 37 -11.52 0.48 -1.14
C THR A 37 -11.85 -0.66 -0.20
N THR A 38 -11.38 -0.60 1.04
CA THR A 38 -11.84 -1.55 2.06
C THR A 38 -13.31 -1.32 2.39
N ASP A 39 -14.04 -2.40 2.64
CA ASP A 39 -15.45 -2.31 3.05
C ASP A 39 -15.60 -1.35 4.27
N PRO A 40 -16.42 -0.28 4.16
CA PRO A 40 -16.54 0.72 5.22
C PRO A 40 -17.05 0.19 6.56
N SER A 41 -17.73 -0.96 6.59
CA SER A 41 -18.12 -1.64 7.83
C SER A 41 -16.93 -2.30 8.51
N GLU A 42 -16.04 -2.92 7.75
CA GLU A 42 -14.79 -3.50 8.26
C GLU A 42 -13.85 -2.41 8.78
N VAL A 43 -13.70 -1.29 8.07
CA VAL A 43 -12.88 -0.16 8.52
C VAL A 43 -13.39 0.38 9.87
N ARG A 44 -14.70 0.53 10.04
CA ARG A 44 -15.30 0.98 11.30
C ARG A 44 -15.10 -0.04 12.42
N ALA A 45 -15.27 -1.32 12.13
CA ALA A 45 -15.06 -2.40 13.08
C ALA A 45 -13.61 -2.47 13.56
N LEU A 46 -12.66 -2.44 12.62
CA LEU A 46 -11.22 -2.43 12.91
C LEU A 46 -10.85 -1.25 13.81
N ASN A 47 -11.33 -0.04 13.48
CA ASN A 47 -11.11 1.15 14.31
C ASN A 47 -11.69 1.01 15.73
N SER A 48 -12.89 0.43 15.87
CA SER A 48 -13.49 0.20 17.18
C SER A 48 -12.69 -0.81 18.01
N ILE A 49 -12.30 -1.93 17.40
CA ILE A 49 -11.47 -2.96 18.02
C ILE A 49 -10.14 -2.36 18.49
N PHE A 50 -9.45 -1.61 17.64
CA PHE A 50 -8.16 -0.99 17.97
C PHE A 50 -8.29 0.03 19.09
N LYS A 51 -9.40 0.78 19.14
CA LYS A 51 -9.70 1.70 20.24
C LYS A 51 -9.96 0.96 21.55
N GLN A 52 -10.78 -0.10 21.54
CA GLN A 52 -11.06 -0.91 22.73
C GLN A 52 -9.81 -1.59 23.26
N TRP A 53 -8.96 -2.05 22.36
CA TRP A 53 -7.69 -2.66 22.67
C TRP A 53 -6.57 -1.66 22.87
N ASP A 54 -6.80 -0.34 22.88
CA ASP A 54 -5.75 0.67 23.06
C ASP A 54 -4.47 0.35 22.26
N THR A 55 -4.64 0.16 20.95
CA THR A 55 -3.57 -0.19 20.02
C THR A 55 -3.73 0.59 18.70
N GLN A 56 -2.66 0.62 17.90
CA GLN A 56 -2.59 1.44 16.69
C GLN A 56 -1.86 0.68 15.58
N ALA A 57 -2.16 1.03 14.33
CA ALA A 57 -1.42 0.53 13.18
C ALA A 57 0.06 0.91 13.27
N VAL A 58 0.92 0.04 12.79
CA VAL A 58 2.36 0.28 12.78
C VAL A 58 2.68 1.33 11.70
N PRO A 59 3.28 2.48 12.06
CA PRO A 59 3.54 3.55 11.12
C PRO A 59 4.39 3.10 9.93
N GLY A 60 3.97 3.47 8.72
CA GLY A 60 4.69 3.17 7.49
C GLY A 60 4.50 1.76 6.92
N LEU A 61 3.83 0.85 7.66
CA LEU A 61 3.46 -0.47 7.16
C LEU A 61 2.06 -0.44 6.53
N TRP A 62 1.08 0.09 7.26
CA TRP A 62 -0.31 0.26 6.83
C TRP A 62 -0.97 1.39 7.64
N ASN A 63 -2.14 1.87 7.23
CA ASN A 63 -2.76 3.06 7.82
C ASN A 63 -4.26 2.87 8.12
N ILE A 64 -4.60 2.79 9.40
CA ILE A 64 -5.99 2.64 9.86
C ILE A 64 -6.85 3.89 9.66
N SER A 65 -6.24 5.08 9.65
CA SER A 65 -6.93 6.37 9.43
C SER A 65 -7.15 6.68 7.96
N GLY A 66 -6.54 5.89 7.06
CA GLY A 66 -6.66 6.01 5.62
C GLY A 66 -7.33 4.77 5.02
N GLU A 67 -6.71 4.23 3.97
CA GLU A 67 -7.10 2.95 3.38
C GLU A 67 -6.31 1.82 4.07
N PRO A 68 -6.92 1.03 4.97
CA PRO A 68 -6.20 0.03 5.75
C PRO A 68 -5.62 -1.09 4.89
N CYS A 69 -6.29 -1.48 3.80
CA CYS A 69 -5.78 -2.48 2.86
C CYS A 69 -4.79 -1.88 1.85
N SER A 70 -3.75 -1.25 2.36
CA SER A 70 -2.65 -0.67 1.57
C SER A 70 -1.28 -1.08 2.12
N GLY A 71 -0.22 -0.81 1.35
CA GLY A 71 1.14 -1.10 1.79
C GLY A 71 1.37 -2.58 2.09
N SER A 72 1.86 -2.90 3.28
CA SER A 72 2.15 -4.29 3.67
C SER A 72 0.91 -5.18 3.77
N ALA A 73 -0.29 -4.60 3.93
CA ALA A 73 -1.54 -5.36 4.07
C ALA A 73 -1.94 -6.15 2.81
N ILE A 74 -1.43 -5.76 1.64
CA ILE A 74 -1.70 -6.45 0.36
C ILE A 74 -0.44 -7.02 -0.30
N ASN A 75 0.75 -6.62 0.16
CA ASN A 75 2.02 -7.02 -0.44
C ASN A 75 2.56 -8.36 0.07
N GLY A 76 1.76 -9.11 0.83
CA GLY A 76 2.06 -10.50 1.20
C GLY A 76 3.30 -10.69 2.07
N THR A 77 3.69 -9.69 2.89
CA THR A 77 4.72 -9.91 3.91
C THR A 77 4.26 -11.03 4.84
N ASP A 78 5.11 -12.04 5.07
CA ASP A 78 4.80 -13.21 5.89
C ASP A 78 4.18 -12.79 7.23
N PHE A 79 2.88 -13.06 7.34
CA PHE A 79 2.05 -12.63 8.46
C PHE A 79 2.16 -13.59 9.64
N GLU A 80 2.37 -14.88 9.33
CA GLU A 80 2.28 -16.00 10.27
C GLU A 80 3.57 -16.26 11.06
N ASP A 81 4.72 -15.67 10.69
CA ASP A 81 5.96 -15.86 11.44
C ASP A 81 6.37 -14.58 12.21
N PRO A 82 6.14 -14.55 13.54
CA PRO A 82 6.60 -13.47 14.40
C PRO A 82 8.11 -13.29 14.43
N ALA A 83 8.89 -14.33 14.15
CA ALA A 83 10.34 -14.26 14.10
C ALA A 83 10.83 -13.56 12.82
N ASN A 84 10.12 -13.74 11.70
CA ASN A 84 10.52 -13.12 10.43
C ASN A 84 9.98 -11.70 10.25
N ASN A 85 8.81 -11.39 10.84
CA ASN A 85 8.23 -10.06 10.79
C ASN A 85 7.65 -9.62 12.15
N PRO A 86 8.50 -9.35 13.15
CA PRO A 86 8.05 -8.88 14.47
C PRO A 86 7.48 -7.46 14.41
N ALA A 87 7.86 -6.68 13.40
CA ALA A 87 7.43 -5.29 13.25
C ALA A 87 5.95 -5.16 12.81
N ASN A 88 5.38 -6.17 12.15
CA ASN A 88 3.99 -6.13 11.67
C ASN A 88 3.01 -6.66 12.74
N ASN A 89 2.99 -6.01 13.91
CA ASN A 89 2.08 -6.33 15.01
C ASN A 89 1.68 -5.06 15.79
N PRO A 90 0.39 -4.68 15.83
CA PRO A 90 -0.71 -5.34 15.13
C PRO A 90 -0.63 -5.15 13.60
N GLY A 91 -1.19 -6.12 12.88
CA GLY A 91 -1.13 -6.16 11.42
C GLY A 91 -2.39 -6.76 10.82
N ILE A 92 -2.65 -6.45 9.55
CA ILE A 92 -3.73 -7.07 8.78
C ILE A 92 -3.21 -7.61 7.44
N ILE A 93 -3.93 -8.58 6.89
CA ILE A 93 -3.82 -8.98 5.49
C ILE A 93 -5.19 -8.85 4.84
N CYS A 94 -5.21 -8.33 3.63
CA CYS A 94 -6.41 -8.11 2.85
C CYS A 94 -6.42 -8.91 1.55
N ASP A 95 -7.61 -9.27 1.13
CA ASP A 95 -7.88 -9.77 -0.22
C ASP A 95 -8.70 -8.72 -0.98
N CYS A 96 -8.12 -8.21 -2.06
CA CYS A 96 -8.70 -7.17 -2.91
C CYS A 96 -9.17 -7.72 -4.26
N THR A 97 -9.45 -9.02 -4.36
CA THR A 97 -9.93 -9.65 -5.61
C THR A 97 -11.46 -9.57 -5.78
N TYR A 98 -12.16 -9.00 -4.80
CA TYR A 98 -13.61 -8.88 -4.78
C TYR A 98 -14.13 -7.73 -5.68
N GLU A 99 -15.38 -7.87 -6.12
CA GLU A 99 -16.09 -6.91 -6.99
C GLU A 99 -15.26 -6.41 -8.18
N LYS A 100 -14.55 -7.30 -8.88
CA LYS A 100 -13.64 -6.95 -10.00
C LYS A 100 -12.49 -6.05 -9.56
N ASN A 101 -11.90 -6.36 -8.41
CA ASN A 101 -10.77 -5.67 -7.80
C ASN A 101 -11.07 -4.23 -7.36
N THR A 102 -12.32 -3.94 -6.98
CA THR A 102 -12.71 -2.62 -6.44
C THR A 102 -12.90 -2.63 -4.94
N THR A 103 -13.11 -3.80 -4.33
CA THR A 103 -13.35 -3.92 -2.89
C THR A 103 -12.28 -4.80 -2.27
N CYS A 104 -11.77 -4.36 -1.12
CA CYS A 104 -10.89 -5.17 -0.28
C CYS A 104 -11.62 -5.63 0.97
N HIS A 105 -11.30 -6.84 1.39
CA HIS A 105 -11.77 -7.42 2.63
C HIS A 105 -10.60 -7.86 3.50
N ILE A 106 -10.69 -7.60 4.80
CA ILE A 106 -9.72 -8.03 5.80
C ILE A 106 -9.89 -9.53 6.01
N THR A 107 -8.87 -10.31 5.65
CA THR A 107 -8.88 -11.77 5.76
C THR A 107 -8.07 -12.28 6.93
N GLN A 108 -7.07 -11.51 7.38
CA GLN A 108 -6.27 -11.87 8.54
C GLN A 108 -6.05 -10.67 9.46
N LEU A 109 -6.10 -10.89 10.77
CA LEU A 109 -5.82 -9.90 11.80
C LEU A 109 -4.86 -10.48 12.83
N ARG A 110 -3.78 -9.76 13.10
CA ARG A 110 -2.73 -10.14 14.02
C ARG A 110 -2.68 -9.13 15.15
N VAL A 111 -2.83 -9.64 16.35
CA VAL A 111 -2.84 -8.93 17.63
C VAL A 111 -2.08 -9.75 18.67
N TYR A 112 -0.90 -10.22 18.26
CA TYR A 112 -0.04 -11.09 19.06
C TYR A 112 0.48 -10.37 20.31
N ALA A 113 0.50 -11.04 21.45
CA ALA A 113 1.06 -10.57 22.72
C ALA A 113 0.56 -9.18 23.16
N LEU A 114 -0.61 -8.74 22.69
CA LEU A 114 -1.22 -7.48 23.13
C LEU A 114 -1.76 -7.60 24.57
N ASN A 115 -1.90 -8.81 25.11
CA ASN A 115 -2.33 -9.10 26.48
C ASN A 115 -3.65 -8.39 26.86
N LYS A 116 -4.57 -8.26 25.90
CA LYS A 116 -5.86 -7.59 26.11
C LYS A 116 -6.78 -8.50 26.92
N ARG A 117 -7.49 -7.90 27.87
CA ARG A 117 -8.37 -8.59 28.82
C ARG A 117 -9.74 -7.93 28.80
N GLY A 118 -10.78 -8.72 29.05
CA GLY A 118 -12.16 -8.24 29.10
C GLY A 118 -13.04 -8.98 28.11
N VAL A 119 -14.09 -8.29 27.65
CA VAL A 119 -15.04 -8.83 26.67
C VAL A 119 -14.41 -8.77 25.29
N PHE A 120 -14.56 -9.85 24.54
CA PHE A 120 -14.16 -9.89 23.14
C PHE A 120 -15.02 -8.91 22.33
N PRO A 121 -14.44 -7.97 21.54
CA PRO A 121 -15.22 -6.95 20.85
C PRO A 121 -16.30 -7.55 19.93
N GLU A 122 -17.55 -7.12 20.08
CA GLU A 122 -18.64 -7.62 19.23
C GLU A 122 -18.48 -7.18 17.77
N GLU A 123 -17.70 -6.13 17.50
CA GLU A 123 -17.44 -5.60 16.17
C GLU A 123 -16.76 -6.58 15.22
N PHE A 124 -16.16 -7.67 15.74
CA PHE A 124 -15.65 -8.77 14.91
C PHE A 124 -16.72 -9.35 13.97
N VAL A 125 -18.02 -9.24 14.29
CA VAL A 125 -19.11 -9.70 13.40
C VAL A 125 -19.18 -8.94 12.07
N ALA A 126 -18.58 -7.75 11.98
CA ALA A 126 -18.50 -6.99 10.74
C ALA A 126 -17.31 -7.42 9.86
N LEU A 127 -16.29 -8.09 10.42
CA LEU A 127 -15.14 -8.62 9.71
C LEU A 127 -15.48 -9.98 9.07
N ARG A 128 -16.45 -9.99 8.15
CA ARG A 128 -17.08 -11.23 7.65
C ARG A 128 -16.16 -12.15 6.85
N TYR A 129 -15.08 -11.59 6.31
CA TYR A 129 -14.09 -12.32 5.52
C TYR A 129 -12.85 -12.70 6.32
N LEU A 130 -12.82 -12.38 7.62
CA LEU A 130 -11.72 -12.74 8.50
C LEU A 130 -11.67 -14.25 8.68
N THR A 131 -10.62 -14.89 8.17
CA THR A 131 -10.39 -16.33 8.29
C THR A 131 -9.33 -16.68 9.33
N TYR A 132 -8.42 -15.75 9.63
CA TYR A 132 -7.34 -15.96 10.60
C TYR A 132 -7.24 -14.80 11.60
N LEU A 133 -7.30 -15.13 12.89
CA LEU A 133 -7.02 -14.22 14.00
C LEU A 133 -5.82 -14.77 14.78
N TYR A 134 -4.72 -14.02 14.81
CA TYR A 134 -3.51 -14.42 15.54
C TYR A 134 -3.41 -13.63 16.85
N GLU A 135 -3.79 -14.28 17.95
CA GLU A 135 -3.68 -13.83 19.34
C GLU A 135 -2.85 -14.87 20.13
N VAL A 136 -1.81 -14.45 20.86
CA VAL A 136 -1.12 -15.29 21.85
C VAL A 136 -0.69 -14.42 23.02
#